data_AF-A0A8J7XPB8-F1
#
_entry.id   AF-A0A8J7XPB8-F1
#
_cell.length_a   1.000
_cell.length_b   1.000
_cell.length_c   1.000
_cell.angle_alpha   90.00
_cell.angle_beta   90.00
_cell.angle_gamma   90.00
#
_symmetry.space_group_name_H-M   'P 1'
#
loop_
_entity.id
_entity.type
_entity.pdbx_description
1 polymer ?
#
loop_
_entity_poly.entity_id
_entity_poly.type
_entity_poly.pdbx_seq_one_letter_code
_entity_poly.pdbx_strand_id
1 'polypeptide(L)'
;MTWQNGLMYGAGFGGIEIILVSLNSILAFLFLQFAPGFLPSWYETELRMTPLYIPFLIALKQVWYLCLYIGLSVMVLQTFVRESYKYLFYAAGLHSLPYFVSVLLLQRSIILSETSISIFAVIGVYIVWKFRKDS
;
A
#
# COMPACT_ATOMS: atom_id res chain seq x y z
N MET A 1 16.16 0.32 20.15
CA MET A 1 14.78 0.23 19.62
C MET A 1 14.45 -1.24 19.40
N THR A 2 13.27 -1.70 19.83
CA THR A 2 12.87 -3.11 19.68
C THR A 2 12.14 -3.34 18.36
N TRP A 3 12.13 -4.58 17.86
CA TRP A 3 11.35 -4.98 16.68
C TRP A 3 9.86 -4.66 16.80
N GLN A 4 9.31 -4.75 18.00
CA GLN A 4 7.92 -4.37 18.32
C GLN A 4 7.65 -2.89 18.00
N ASN A 5 8.60 -1.99 18.29
CA ASN A 5 8.46 -0.57 17.96
C ASN A 5 8.44 -0.35 16.43
N GLY A 6 9.23 -1.13 15.68
CA GLY A 6 9.21 -1.10 14.21
C GLY A 6 7.87 -1.55 13.63
N LEU A 7 7.28 -2.61 14.18
CA LEU A 7 5.94 -3.06 13.79
C LEU A 7 4.87 -2.01 14.09
N MET A 8 4.87 -1.45 15.31
CA MET A 8 3.89 -0.43 15.70
C MET A 8 3.98 0.81 14.81
N TYR A 9 5.21 1.24 14.48
CA TYR A 9 5.41 2.36 13.57
C TYR A 9 4.86 2.07 12.18
N GLY A 10 5.17 0.91 11.60
CA GLY A 10 4.68 0.51 10.29
C GLY A 10 3.17 0.34 10.22
N ALA A 11 2.58 -0.24 11.27
CA ALA A 11 1.12 -0.39 11.39
C ALA A 11 0.42 0.97 11.57
N GLY A 12 1.02 1.91 12.30
CA GLY A 12 0.50 3.26 12.47
C GLY A 12 0.57 4.07 11.17
N PHE A 13 1.76 4.16 10.57
CA PHE A 13 1.96 4.92 9.32
C PHE A 13 1.17 4.31 8.15
N GLY A 14 1.36 3.00 7.92
CA GLY A 14 0.63 2.30 6.87
C GLY A 14 -0.88 2.25 7.12
N GLY A 15 -1.30 2.14 8.38
CA GLY A 15 -2.71 2.17 8.76
C GLY A 15 -3.41 3.48 8.39
N ILE A 16 -2.77 4.63 8.65
CA ILE A 16 -3.32 5.94 8.27
C ILE A 16 -3.47 6.06 6.76
N GLU A 17 -2.47 5.64 6.00
CA GLU A 17 -2.51 5.71 4.53
C GLU A 17 -3.66 4.88 3.97
N ILE A 18 -3.84 3.66 4.46
CA ILE A 18 -4.95 2.78 4.05
C ILE A 18 -6.30 3.42 4.37
N ILE A 19 -6.45 3.98 5.57
CA ILE A 19 -7.68 4.65 5.97
C ILE A 19 -7.96 5.79 5.01
N LEU A 20 -6.99 6.69 4.78
CA LEU A 20 -7.21 7.87 3.93
C LEU A 20 -7.53 7.49 2.48
N VAL A 21 -6.77 6.57 1.88
CA VAL A 21 -6.95 6.19 0.47
C VAL A 21 -8.22 5.36 0.26
N SER A 22 -8.49 4.39 1.16
CA SER A 22 -9.68 3.54 1.05
C SER A 22 -10.94 4.32 1.36
N LEU A 23 -10.93 5.16 2.40
CA LEU A 23 -12.08 6.00 2.74
C LEU A 23 -12.38 7.00 1.63
N ASN A 24 -11.36 7.62 1.02
CA ASN A 24 -11.56 8.50 -0.12
C ASN A 24 -12.28 7.77 -1.28
N SER A 25 -11.82 6.57 -1.63
CA SER A 25 -12.40 5.77 -2.71
C SER A 25 -13.84 5.34 -2.42
N ILE A 26 -14.13 4.96 -1.17
CA ILE A 26 -15.49 4.57 -0.75
C ILE A 26 -16.42 5.78 -0.70
N LEU A 27 -15.96 6.91 -0.15
CA LEU A 27 -16.76 8.14 -0.08
C LEU A 27 -17.09 8.68 -1.47
N ALA A 28 -16.13 8.67 -2.40
CA ALA A 28 -16.36 9.05 -3.79
C ALA A 28 -17.46 8.20 -4.43
N PHE A 29 -17.44 6.88 -4.20
CA PHE A 29 -18.47 5.97 -4.66
C PHE A 29 -19.85 6.24 -4.01
N LEU A 30 -19.89 6.48 -2.69
CA LEU A 30 -21.13 6.77 -1.97
C LEU A 30 -21.76 8.08 -2.44
N PHE A 31 -20.97 9.14 -2.65
CA PHE A 31 -21.48 10.40 -3.17
C PHE A 31 -22.07 10.23 -4.58
N LEU A 32 -21.42 9.46 -5.44
CA LEU A 32 -21.94 9.15 -6.77
C LEU A 32 -23.33 8.49 -6.72
N GLN A 33 -23.55 7.60 -5.75
CA GLN A 33 -24.77 6.81 -5.65
C GLN A 33 -25.92 7.52 -4.92
N PHE A 34 -25.61 8.26 -3.84
CA PHE A 34 -26.60 8.78 -2.91
C PHE A 34 -26.71 10.32 -2.89
N ALA A 35 -25.75 11.03 -3.49
CA ALA A 35 -25.74 12.50 -3.55
C ALA A 35 -25.24 13.00 -4.93
N PRO A 36 -25.93 12.63 -6.04
CA PRO A 36 -25.53 13.09 -7.38
C PRO A 36 -25.57 14.61 -7.47
N GLY A 37 -24.53 15.22 -8.05
CA GLY A 37 -24.33 16.66 -8.12
C GLY A 37 -23.53 17.26 -6.95
N PHE A 38 -23.16 16.47 -5.95
CA PHE A 38 -22.26 16.91 -4.88
C PHE A 38 -20.81 17.02 -5.35
N LEU A 39 -20.41 16.19 -6.30
CA LEU A 39 -19.07 16.18 -6.87
C LEU A 39 -19.02 17.06 -8.13
N PRO A 40 -17.85 17.62 -8.48
CA PRO A 40 -17.69 18.33 -9.75
C PRO A 40 -18.10 17.47 -10.94
N SER A 41 -18.79 18.04 -11.91
CA SER A 41 -19.39 17.30 -13.04
C SER A 41 -18.37 16.49 -13.87
N TRP A 42 -17.15 17.02 -14.03
CA TRP A 42 -16.05 16.31 -14.70
C TRP A 42 -15.66 15.04 -13.94
N TYR A 43 -15.61 15.09 -12.61
CA TYR A 43 -15.23 13.96 -11.76
C TYR A 43 -16.33 12.91 -11.68
N GLU A 44 -17.61 13.33 -11.60
CA GLU A 44 -18.74 12.38 -11.65
C GLU A 44 -18.78 11.59 -12.95
N THR A 45 -18.48 12.25 -14.07
CA THR A 45 -18.47 11.61 -15.39
C THR A 45 -17.41 10.51 -15.44
N GLU A 46 -16.21 10.77 -14.93
CA GLU A 46 -15.14 9.77 -14.85
C GLU A 46 -15.49 8.60 -13.93
N LEU A 47 -16.07 8.90 -12.75
CA LEU A 47 -16.50 7.87 -11.81
C LEU A 47 -17.61 6.97 -12.39
N ARG A 48 -18.55 7.52 -13.16
CA ARG A 48 -19.60 6.72 -13.84
C ARG A 48 -19.03 5.81 -14.93
N MET A 49 -17.93 6.21 -15.56
CA MET A 49 -17.22 5.37 -16.54
C MET A 49 -16.32 4.32 -15.87
N THR A 50 -16.11 4.42 -14.55
CA THR A 50 -15.28 3.48 -13.80
C THR A 50 -16.10 2.23 -13.41
N PRO A 51 -15.60 1.00 -13.64
CA PRO A 51 -16.30 -0.21 -13.22
C PRO A 51 -16.53 -0.26 -11.70
N LEU A 52 -17.70 -0.77 -11.30
CA LEU A 52 -18.13 -0.84 -9.88
C LEU A 52 -17.18 -1.61 -8.96
N TYR A 53 -16.39 -2.54 -9.50
CA TYR A 53 -15.44 -3.33 -8.71
C TYR A 53 -14.13 -2.58 -8.40
N ILE A 54 -13.82 -1.47 -9.09
CA ILE A 54 -12.55 -0.75 -8.94
C ILE A 54 -12.34 -0.18 -7.52
N PRO A 55 -13.31 0.48 -6.86
CA PRO A 55 -13.12 0.95 -5.49
C PRO A 55 -12.77 -0.17 -4.50
N PHE A 56 -13.37 -1.34 -4.65
CA PHE A 56 -13.07 -2.51 -3.82
C PHE A 56 -11.67 -3.07 -4.10
N LEU A 57 -11.26 -3.07 -5.36
CA LEU A 57 -9.91 -3.46 -5.78
C LEU A 57 -8.85 -2.51 -5.20
N ILE A 58 -9.13 -1.20 -5.19
CA ILE A 58 -8.27 -0.20 -4.55
C ILE A 58 -8.16 -0.49 -3.05
N ALA A 59 -9.28 -0.73 -2.35
CA ALA A 59 -9.26 -1.07 -0.92
C ALA A 59 -8.46 -2.35 -0.64
N LEU A 60 -8.62 -3.40 -1.45
CA LEU A 60 -7.86 -4.64 -1.34
C LEU A 60 -6.35 -4.39 -1.54
N LYS A 61 -5.99 -3.58 -2.53
CA LYS A 61 -4.62 -3.15 -2.80
C LYS A 61 -3.97 -2.47 -1.60
N GLN A 62 -4.73 -1.65 -0.86
CA GLN A 62 -4.24 -1.00 0.35
C GLN A 62 -3.89 -2.01 1.46
N VAL A 63 -4.64 -3.10 1.60
CA VAL A 63 -4.30 -4.18 2.54
C VAL A 63 -2.96 -4.83 2.19
N TRP A 64 -2.69 -5.04 0.90
CA TRP A 64 -1.40 -5.56 0.46
C TRP A 64 -0.24 -4.59 0.74
N TYR A 65 -0.44 -3.30 0.50
CA TYR A 65 0.55 -2.27 0.85
C TYR A 65 0.82 -2.20 2.36
N LEU A 66 -0.17 -2.44 3.21
CA LEU A 66 0.03 -2.52 4.67
C LEU A 66 1.12 -3.52 5.05
N CYS A 67 1.02 -4.74 4.53
CA CYS A 67 1.96 -5.82 4.80
C CYS A 67 3.38 -5.42 4.41
N LEU A 68 3.50 -4.71 3.28
CA LEU A 68 4.78 -4.17 2.83
C LEU A 68 5.29 -3.08 3.76
N TYR A 69 4.48 -2.07 4.10
CA TYR A 69 4.89 -0.96 4.96
C TYR A 69 5.33 -1.40 6.34
N ILE A 70 4.67 -2.40 6.92
CA ILE A 70 5.09 -3.04 8.17
C ILE A 70 6.46 -3.71 8.03
N GLY A 71 6.71 -4.40 6.91
CA GLY A 71 8.03 -4.97 6.62
C GLY A 71 9.10 -3.90 6.44
N LEU A 72 8.79 -2.83 5.71
CA LEU A 72 9.72 -1.75 5.43
C LEU A 72 10.08 -0.95 6.69
N SER A 73 9.14 -0.72 7.61
CA SER A 73 9.46 -0.06 8.89
C SER A 73 10.46 -0.88 9.72
N VAL A 74 10.32 -2.21 9.74
CA VAL A 74 11.29 -3.11 10.37
C VAL A 74 12.63 -3.04 9.65
N MET A 75 12.65 -2.99 8.31
CA MET A 75 13.88 -2.84 7.53
C MET A 75 14.60 -1.52 7.81
N VAL A 76 13.88 -0.39 7.89
CA VAL A 76 14.46 0.92 8.24
C VAL A 76 15.07 0.89 9.64
N LEU A 77 14.44 0.20 10.60
CA LEU A 77 14.99 0.05 11.95
C LEU A 77 16.34 -0.69 11.95
N GLN A 78 16.58 -1.59 10.99
CA GLN A 78 17.88 -2.26 10.85
C GLN A 78 19.02 -1.31 10.48
N THR A 79 18.74 -0.12 9.91
CA THR A 79 19.76 0.91 9.68
C THR A 79 20.41 1.34 10.99
N PHE A 80 19.65 1.43 12.07
CA PHE A 80 20.15 1.81 13.39
C PHE A 80 20.74 0.62 14.15
N VAL A 81 20.11 -0.55 14.10
CA VAL A 81 20.58 -1.75 14.82
C VAL A 81 21.92 -2.26 14.27
N ARG A 82 22.10 -2.18 12.95
CA ARG A 82 23.29 -2.70 12.25
C ARG A 82 24.21 -1.61 11.75
N GLU A 83 23.93 -0.34 12.10
CA GLU A 83 24.71 0.85 11.71
C GLU A 83 25.03 0.90 10.20
N SER A 84 24.08 0.47 9.36
CA SER A 84 24.29 0.34 7.92
C SER A 84 23.17 0.99 7.11
N TYR A 85 23.54 2.02 6.35
CA TYR A 85 22.63 2.73 5.44
C TYR A 85 22.12 1.87 4.28
N LYS A 86 22.71 0.68 4.03
CA LYS A 86 22.24 -0.24 2.98
C LYS A 86 20.77 -0.60 3.16
N TYR A 87 20.33 -0.80 4.40
CA TYR A 87 18.93 -1.12 4.71
C TYR A 87 17.97 0.02 4.38
N LEU A 88 18.42 1.28 4.47
CA LEU A 88 17.62 2.44 4.07
C LEU A 88 17.42 2.47 2.56
N PHE A 89 18.48 2.21 1.79
CA PHE A 89 18.38 2.13 0.32
C PHE A 89 17.49 0.97 -0.13
N TYR A 90 17.59 -0.20 0.51
CA TYR A 90 16.69 -1.32 0.24
C TYR A 90 15.24 -0.98 0.57
N ALA A 91 14.99 -0.30 1.70
CA ALA A 91 13.64 0.10 2.07
C ALA A 91 13.05 1.13 1.09
N ALA A 92 13.83 2.15 0.72
CA ALA A 92 13.40 3.17 -0.26
C ALA A 92 13.14 2.59 -1.65
N GLY A 93 13.98 1.64 -2.09
CA GLY A 93 13.77 0.90 -3.33
C GLY A 93 12.49 0.08 -3.29
N LEU A 94 12.30 -0.74 -2.24
CA LEU A 94 11.10 -1.57 -2.10
C LEU A 94 9.82 -0.76 -1.82
N HIS A 95 9.92 0.49 -1.37
CA HIS A 95 8.78 1.37 -1.19
C HIS A 95 8.18 1.83 -2.54
N SER A 96 9.03 2.24 -3.49
CA SER A 96 8.58 2.81 -4.77
C SER A 96 8.36 1.77 -5.87
N LEU A 97 9.08 0.65 -5.80
CA LEU A 97 9.09 -0.37 -6.85
C LEU A 97 7.73 -1.07 -7.08
N PRO A 98 6.94 -1.44 -6.05
CA PRO A 98 5.62 -2.04 -6.27
C PRO A 98 4.68 -1.10 -7.03
N TYR A 99 4.70 0.20 -6.72
CA TYR A 99 3.91 1.19 -7.44
C TYR A 99 4.30 1.23 -8.92
N PHE A 100 5.59 1.40 -9.20
CA PHE A 100 6.13 1.43 -10.55
C PHE A 100 5.77 0.18 -11.37
N VAL A 101 6.02 -1.02 -10.81
CA VAL A 101 5.71 -2.29 -11.46
C VAL A 101 4.21 -2.44 -11.69
N SER A 102 3.38 -2.08 -10.71
CA SER A 102 1.94 -2.24 -10.81
C SER A 102 1.33 -1.36 -11.91
N VAL A 103 1.85 -0.15 -12.10
CA VAL A 103 1.40 0.78 -13.16
C VAL A 103 1.77 0.25 -14.54
N LEU A 104 2.98 -0.27 -14.71
CA LEU A 104 3.40 -0.88 -15.97
C LEU A 104 2.57 -2.12 -16.33
N LEU A 105 2.24 -2.95 -15.34
CA LEU A 105 1.46 -4.18 -15.57
C LEU A 105 -0.03 -3.91 -15.75
N LEU A 106 -0.55 -2.81 -15.19
CA LEU A 106 -1.95 -2.41 -15.36
C LEU A 106 -2.32 -2.18 -16.83
N GLN A 107 -1.37 -1.73 -17.65
CA GLN A 107 -1.56 -1.56 -19.10
C GLN A 107 -1.82 -2.89 -19.83
N ARG A 108 -1.41 -4.02 -19.25
CA ARG A 108 -1.58 -5.35 -19.84
C ARG A 108 -2.77 -6.09 -19.25
N SER A 109 -2.89 -6.08 -17.92
CA SER A 109 -3.96 -6.76 -17.22
C SER A 109 -4.05 -6.28 -15.77
N ILE A 110 -5.27 -6.04 -15.32
CA ILE A 110 -5.56 -5.75 -13.92
C ILE A 110 -5.10 -6.90 -13.01
N ILE A 111 -5.24 -8.16 -13.44
CA ILE A 111 -4.83 -9.33 -12.66
C ILE A 111 -3.32 -9.36 -12.47
N LEU A 112 -2.55 -8.99 -13.50
CA LEU A 112 -1.09 -8.91 -13.40
C LEU A 112 -0.66 -7.80 -12.45
N SER A 113 -1.33 -6.63 -12.50
CA SER A 113 -1.08 -5.53 -11.58
C SER A 113 -1.33 -5.95 -10.12
N GLU A 114 -2.48 -6.58 -9.84
CA GLU A 114 -2.81 -7.07 -8.50
C GLU A 114 -1.85 -8.16 -8.01
N THR A 115 -1.53 -9.13 -8.87
CA THR A 115 -0.61 -10.22 -8.53
C THR A 115 0.79 -9.70 -8.20
N SER A 116 1.24 -8.66 -8.90
CA SER A 116 2.55 -8.07 -8.60
C SER A 116 2.60 -7.46 -7.20
N ILE A 117 1.54 -6.77 -6.78
CA ILE A 117 1.49 -6.13 -5.46
C ILE A 117 1.36 -7.19 -4.35
N SER A 118 0.60 -8.26 -4.57
CA SER A 118 0.51 -9.34 -3.59
C SER A 118 1.85 -10.04 -3.37
N ILE A 119 2.68 -10.20 -4.41
CA ILE A 119 4.06 -10.68 -4.27
C ILE A 119 4.88 -9.75 -3.37
N PHE A 120 4.79 -8.42 -3.55
CA PHE A 120 5.47 -7.47 -2.66
C PHE A 120 4.95 -7.51 -1.23
N ALA A 121 3.66 -7.73 -1.02
CA ALA A 121 3.11 -7.92 0.32
C ALA A 121 3.73 -9.15 1.00
N VAL A 122 3.89 -10.27 0.28
CA VAL A 122 4.57 -11.47 0.80
C VAL A 122 6.03 -11.17 1.15
N ILE A 123 6.73 -10.36 0.34
CA ILE A 123 8.08 -9.90 0.66
C ILE A 123 8.09 -9.09 1.96
N GLY A 124 7.11 -8.20 2.17
CA GLY A 124 6.94 -7.46 3.41
C GLY A 124 6.82 -8.37 4.63
N VAL A 125 5.93 -9.37 4.57
CA VAL A 125 5.76 -10.38 5.62
C VAL A 125 7.05 -11.17 5.86
N TYR A 126 7.75 -11.55 4.79
CA TYR A 126 9.03 -12.25 4.88
C TYR A 126 10.10 -11.41 5.58
N ILE A 127 10.19 -10.11 5.29
CA ILE A 127 11.11 -9.18 5.96
C ILE A 127 10.85 -9.14 7.46
N VAL A 128 9.58 -9.03 7.86
CA VAL A 128 9.17 -9.07 9.28
C VAL A 128 9.66 -10.36 9.94
N TRP A 129 9.41 -11.50 9.30
CA TRP A 129 9.79 -12.81 9.86
C TRP A 129 11.32 -12.99 9.95
N LYS A 130 12.05 -12.54 8.93
CA LYS A 130 13.51 -12.61 8.88
C LYS A 130 14.14 -11.83 10.03
N PHE A 131 13.76 -10.57 10.21
CA PHE A 131 14.38 -9.71 11.23
C PHE A 131 13.84 -9.92 12.64
N ARG A 132 12.70 -10.62 12.79
CA ARG A 132 12.22 -11.08 14.11
C ARG A 132 13.23 -11.99 14.81
N LYS A 133 13.99 -12.79 14.06
CA LYS A 133 14.97 -13.75 14.62
C LYS A 133 16.30 -13.10 15.01
N ASP A 134 16.56 -11.91 14.48
CA ASP A 134 17.84 -11.19 14.64
C ASP A 134 17.75 -10.07 15.71
N SER A 135 16.58 -9.91 16.35
CA SER A 135 16.30 -8.88 17.36
C SER A 135 16.06 -9.53 18.72
#